data_AF-A0A8X6YWT2-F1
#
_entry.id   AF-A0A8X6YWT2-F1
#
_cell.length_a   1.000
_cell.length_b   1.000
_cell.length_c   1.000
_cell.angle_alpha   90.00
_cell.angle_beta   90.00
_cell.angle_gamma   90.00
#
_symmetry.space_group_name_H-M   'P 1'
#
loop_
_entity.id
_entity.type
_entity.pdbx_description
1 polymer ?
#
loop_
_entity_poly.entity_id
_entity_poly.type
_entity_poly.pdbx_seq_one_letter_code
_entity_poly.pdbx_strand_id
1 'polypeptide(L)' 'VALKQVLCLIGYLNTAGCRCFENMRATNDAECVRLFKEAGAIVIATTNVPEFGMNTETVNYLHGKNKEPIRY' A
#
# COMPACT_ATOMS: atom_id res chain seq x y z
N VAL A 1 9.16 2.83 -8.65
CA VAL A 1 7.81 3.33 -8.29
C VAL A 1 7.42 2.78 -6.92
N ALA A 2 6.80 3.58 -6.07
CA ALA A 2 6.20 3.13 -4.81
C ALA A 2 4.68 3.07 -5.00
N LEU A 3 4.05 2.00 -4.51
CA LEU A 3 2.62 1.75 -4.71
C LEU A 3 1.85 1.92 -3.41
N LYS A 4 0.65 2.49 -3.48
CA LYS A 4 -0.21 2.62 -2.30
C LYS A 4 -0.69 1.23 -1.85
N GLN A 5 -0.65 0.91 -0.55
CA GLN A 5 -0.98 -0.44 -0.01
C GLN A 5 -2.39 -0.96 -0.32
N VAL A 6 -3.28 -0.15 -0.89
CA VAL A 6 -4.60 -0.58 -1.39
C VAL A 6 -4.53 -1.22 -2.78
N LEU A 7 -3.37 -1.14 -3.45
CA LEU A 7 -3.14 -1.74 -4.76
C LEU A 7 -2.50 -3.12 -4.57
N CYS A 8 -3.18 -4.16 -5.04
CA CYS A 8 -2.64 -5.52 -5.01
C CYS A 8 -1.33 -5.60 -5.81
N LEU A 9 -0.31 -6.17 -5.17
CA LEU A 9 0.99 -6.44 -5.78
C LEU A 9 1.34 -7.89 -5.45
N ILE A 10 1.37 -8.75 -6.46
CA ILE A 10 1.58 -10.19 -6.26
C ILE A 10 2.86 -10.46 -5.46
N GLY A 11 2.77 -11.36 -4.47
CA GLY A 11 3.88 -11.69 -3.56
C GLY A 11 4.00 -10.78 -2.33
N TYR A 12 3.28 -9.66 -2.27
CA TYR A 12 3.27 -8.73 -1.14
C TYR A 12 2.01 -8.88 -0.28
N LEU A 13 2.08 -8.37 0.95
CA LEU A 13 0.92 -8.23 1.81
C LEU A 13 0.03 -7.08 1.34
N ASN A 14 -1.27 -7.33 1.27
CA ASN A 14 -2.30 -6.36 0.90
C ASN A 14 -3.23 -6.10 2.10
N THR A 15 -2.68 -5.45 3.12
CA THR A 15 -3.38 -5.28 4.41
C THR A 15 -4.39 -4.14 4.41
N ALA A 16 -4.32 -3.22 3.43
CA ALA A 16 -5.09 -1.97 3.40
C ALA A 16 -5.04 -1.16 4.72
N GLY A 17 -3.99 -1.32 5.53
CA GLY A 17 -3.87 -0.70 6.86
C GLY A 17 -4.81 -1.29 7.93
N CYS A 18 -5.55 -2.36 7.62
CA CYS A 18 -6.51 -3.01 8.52
C CYS A 18 -5.88 -4.22 9.23
N ARG A 19 -6.09 -4.36 10.53
CA ARG A 19 -5.64 -5.54 11.29
C ARG A 19 -6.28 -6.84 10.83
N CYS A 20 -7.55 -6.80 10.42
CA CYS A 20 -8.25 -7.99 9.92
C CYS A 20 -7.56 -8.59 8.68
N PHE A 21 -6.80 -7.78 7.94
CA PHE A 21 -6.10 -8.19 6.72
C PHE A 21 -4.57 -8.24 6.89
N GLU A 22 -4.06 -8.25 8.12
CA GLU A 22 -2.62 -8.20 8.40
C GLU A 22 -1.81 -9.30 7.69
N ASN A 23 -2.41 -10.47 7.48
CA ASN A 23 -1.81 -11.64 6.83
C ASN A 23 -2.32 -11.86 5.39
N MET A 24 -3.13 -10.95 4.85
CA MET A 24 -3.68 -11.08 3.50
C MET A 24 -2.57 -10.88 2.47
N ARG A 25 -2.30 -11.91 1.65
CA ARG A 25 -1.37 -11.82 0.52
C ARG A 25 -2.12 -11.62 -0.78
N ALA A 26 -1.63 -10.70 -1.60
CA ALA A 26 -2.16 -10.51 -2.95
C ALA A 26 -1.84 -11.73 -3.82
N THR A 27 -2.86 -12.26 -4.49
CA THR A 27 -2.75 -13.39 -5.44
C THR A 27 -2.52 -12.94 -6.87
N ASN A 28 -2.84 -11.69 -7.19
CA ASN A 28 -2.65 -11.06 -8.49
C ASN A 28 -2.22 -9.59 -8.33
N ASP A 29 -1.65 -9.03 -9.39
CA ASP A 29 -1.43 -7.59 -9.48
C ASP A 29 -2.75 -6.86 -9.76
N ALA A 30 -2.93 -5.67 -9.19
CA ALA A 30 -3.95 -4.75 -9.63
C ALA A 30 -3.64 -4.27 -11.07
N GLU A 31 -4.67 -3.90 -11.82
CA GLU A 31 -4.53 -3.58 -13.24
C GLU A 31 -3.52 -2.46 -13.51
N CYS A 32 -3.54 -1.39 -12.70
CA CYS A 32 -2.55 -0.31 -12.81
C CYS A 32 -1.12 -0.79 -12.51
N VAL A 33 -0.95 -1.75 -11.59
CA VAL A 33 0.36 -2.32 -11.26
C VAL A 33 0.89 -3.17 -12.41
N ARG A 34 0.02 -3.94 -13.07
CA ARG A 34 0.35 -4.68 -14.30
C ARG A 34 0.84 -3.72 -15.39
N LEU A 35 0.10 -2.63 -15.63
CA LEU A 35 0.49 -1.61 -16.62
C LEU A 35 1.83 -0.93 -16.29
N PHE A 36 2.08 -0.63 -15.01
CA PHE A 36 3.38 -0.09 -14.59
C PHE A 36 4.52 -1.07 -14.87
N LYS A 37 4.35 -2.35 -14.55
CA LYS A 37 5.35 -3.39 -14.81
C LYS A 37 5.60 -3.56 -16.31
N GLU A 38 4.55 -3.56 -17.14
CA GLU A 38 4.65 -3.65 -18.60
C GLU A 38 5.36 -2.44 -19.22
N ALA A 39 5.19 -1.25 -18.63
CA ALA A 39 5.93 -0.05 -19.00
C ALA A 39 7.40 -0.05 -18.55
N GLY A 40 7.87 -1.12 -17.90
CA GLY A 40 9.26 -1.27 -17.42
C GLY A 40 9.51 -0.67 -16.03
N ALA A 41 8.48 -0.33 -15.27
CA ALA A 41 8.65 0.21 -13.92
C ALA A 41 9.07 -0.87 -12.91
N ILE A 42 10.07 -0.55 -12.10
CA ILE A 42 10.48 -1.39 -10.95
C ILE A 42 9.74 -0.90 -9.71
N VAL A 43 8.95 -1.79 -9.08
CA VAL A 43 8.29 -1.51 -7.81
C VAL A 43 9.27 -1.76 -6.67
N ILE A 44 9.51 -0.74 -5.84
CA ILE A 44 10.50 -0.81 -4.74
C ILE A 44 9.87 -0.99 -3.37
N ALA A 45 8.61 -0.58 -3.20
CA ALA A 45 7.91 -0.61 -1.92
C ALA A 45 6.40 -0.43 -2.10
N THR A 46 5.66 -0.88 -1.08
CA THR A 46 4.29 -0.43 -0.83
C THR A 46 4.28 0.63 0.28
N THR A 47 3.37 1.60 0.18
CA THR A 47 3.30 2.73 1.12
C THR A 47 2.13 2.59 2.06
N ASN A 48 2.32 3.04 3.29
CA ASN A 48 1.28 3.07 4.33
C ASN A 48 0.04 3.86 3.88
N VAL A 49 -1.13 3.49 4.40
CA VAL A 49 -2.44 4.06 4.08
C VAL A 49 -3.31 4.17 5.33
N PRO A 50 -4.29 5.07 5.40
CA PRO A 50 -5.33 4.91 6.40
C PRO A 50 -6.08 3.59 6.18
N GLU A 51 -6.70 3.09 7.25
CA GLU A 51 -7.49 1.86 7.16
C GLU A 51 -8.52 1.95 6.03
N PHE A 52 -8.43 1.01 5.09
CA PHE A 52 -9.20 0.94 3.83
C PHE A 52 -9.09 2.16 2.90
N GLY A 53 -8.17 3.09 3.16
CA GLY A 53 -8.11 4.36 2.44
C GLY A 53 -9.24 5.33 2.81
N MET A 54 -9.98 5.08 3.90
CA MET A 54 -11.21 5.81 4.25
C MET A 54 -10.99 7.03 5.16
N ASN A 55 -9.76 7.54 5.24
CA ASN A 55 -9.44 8.73 6.02
C ASN A 55 -8.56 9.69 5.20
N THR A 56 -8.60 10.97 5.56
CA THR A 56 -7.77 12.03 4.96
C THR A 56 -6.39 12.09 5.62
N GLU A 57 -6.30 11.72 6.91
CA GLU A 57 -5.01 11.51 7.58
C GLU A 57 -4.49 10.09 7.36
N THR A 58 -3.17 9.92 7.20
CA THR A 58 -2.56 8.59 7.05
C THR A 58 -2.28 7.98 8.43
N VAL A 59 -3.33 7.46 9.06
CA VAL A 59 -3.30 6.80 10.38
C VAL A 59 -4.00 5.46 10.31
N ASN A 60 -3.38 4.41 10.87
CA ASN A 60 -4.02 3.13 11.10
C ASN A 60 -3.43 2.42 12.33
N TYR A 61 -4.11 1.35 12.81
CA TYR A 61 -3.70 0.58 13.99
C TYR A 61 -2.67 -0.53 13.72
N LEU A 62 -2.25 -0.71 12.47
CA LEU A 62 -1.34 -1.78 12.04
C LEU A 62 0.12 -1.27 11.88
N HIS A 63 0.28 -0.15 11.19
CA HIS A 63 1.54 0.51 10.86
C HIS A 63 1.69 1.90 11.51
N GLY A 64 0.63 2.43 12.14
CA GLY A 64 0.65 3.70 12.85
C GLY A 64 0.45 4.93 11.95
N LYS A 65 0.70 6.12 12.53
CA LYS A 65 0.61 7.42 11.84
C LYS A 65 1.85 7.66 11.00
N ASN A 66 1.66 7.95 9.71
CA ASN A 66 2.74 8.46 8.88
C ASN A 66 3.13 9.87 9.34
N LYS A 67 4.42 10.12 9.50
CA LYS A 67 4.96 11.43 9.87
C LYS A 67 5.14 12.29 8.63
N GLU A 68 4.82 13.56 8.75
CA GLU A 68 5.08 14.54 7.71
C GLU A 68 6.58 14.91 7.71
N PRO A 69 7.28 14.79 6.57
CA PRO A 69 8.73 14.93 6.53
C PRO A 69 9.23 16.37 6.69
N ILE A 70 8.41 17.37 6.38
CA ILE A 70 8.78 18.80 6.41
C ILE A 70 8.47 19.49 7.75
N ARG A 71 8.02 18.75 8.75
CA ARG A 71 7.68 19.30 10.06
C ARG A 71 8.94 19.36 10.93
N TYR A 72 9.50 20.56 11.08
CA TYR A 72 10.63 20.87 11.98
C TYR A 72 10.23 20.78 13.45
#